data_AF-B3PKS3-F1
#
_entry.id   AF-B3PKS3-F1
#
_cell.length_a   1.000
_cell.length_b   1.000
_cell.length_c   1.000
_cell.angle_alpha   90.00
_cell.angle_beta   90.00
_cell.angle_gamma   90.00
#
_symmetry.space_group_name_H-M   'P 1'
#
loop_
_entity.id
_entity.type
_entity.pdbx_description
1 polymer ?
#
loop_
_entity_poly.entity_id
_entity_poly.type
_entity_poly.pdbx_seq_one_letter_code
_entity_poly.pdbx_strand_id
1 'polypeptide(L)'
;MNNTRQLLFSILLIATPIAALAQAITYEYTYDELGRLTDASDPQNGTRAYQYDPAGNRTTMTAGGSGNSAPIANPDYITLSPLYRTFTLNPLANDSDADGDPLTIVSFTSLSIGHVTRNGNTFNIVGTFGPASGTFTYTIADGKGGQATATVYVTTR
;
A
#
# COMPACT_ATOMS: atom_id res chain seq x y z
N MET A 1 -20.48 -31.07 -2.79
CA MET A 1 -19.06 -30.71 -3.07
C MET A 1 -19.01 -29.19 -3.25
N ASN A 2 -18.36 -28.45 -2.35
CA ASN A 2 -18.30 -26.98 -2.44
C ASN A 2 -17.40 -26.58 -3.62
N ASN A 3 -17.93 -25.79 -4.54
CA ASN A 3 -17.17 -25.30 -5.69
C ASN A 3 -16.47 -24.00 -5.29
N THR A 4 -15.14 -23.98 -5.35
CA THR A 4 -14.34 -22.76 -5.16
C THR A 4 -14.05 -22.13 -6.53
N ARG A 5 -14.29 -20.82 -6.66
CA ARG A 5 -13.87 -20.04 -7.83
C ARG A 5 -12.93 -18.92 -7.41
N GLN A 6 -11.83 -18.80 -8.13
CA GLN A 6 -10.87 -17.69 -8.01
C GLN A 6 -11.10 -16.71 -9.15
N LEU A 7 -11.10 -15.42 -8.83
CA LEU A 7 -11.18 -14.34 -9.82
C LEU A 7 -9.98 -13.42 -9.62
N LEU A 8 -9.10 -13.35 -10.63
CA LEU A 8 -8.02 -12.35 -10.67
C LEU A 8 -8.55 -11.07 -11.27
N PHE A 9 -8.43 -9.96 -10.54
CA PHE A 9 -8.57 -8.63 -11.12
C PHE A 9 -7.17 -8.05 -11.38
N SER A 10 -6.84 -7.86 -12.66
CA SER A 10 -5.70 -7.05 -13.07
C SER A 10 -6.21 -5.66 -13.45
N ILE A 11 -5.97 -4.66 -12.61
CA ILE A 11 -6.23 -3.26 -12.97
C ILE A 11 -5.16 -2.82 -13.96
N LEU A 12 -5.55 -2.58 -15.21
CA LEU A 12 -4.72 -1.88 -16.19
C LEU A 12 -4.96 -0.37 -16.03
N LEU A 13 -4.07 0.32 -15.32
CA LEU A 13 -4.18 1.77 -15.14
C LEU A 13 -3.51 2.50 -16.32
N ILE A 14 -4.30 3.21 -17.12
CA ILE A 14 -3.82 4.17 -18.12
C ILE A 14 -3.67 5.55 -17.46
N ALA A 15 -2.45 5.93 -17.04
CA ALA A 15 -1.90 7.29 -17.17
C ALA A 15 -0.57 7.53 -16.39
N THR A 16 0.46 7.97 -17.14
CA THR A 16 1.72 8.65 -16.75
C THR A 16 2.76 7.89 -15.92
N PRO A 17 4.09 8.09 -16.16
CA PRO A 17 5.11 7.16 -15.67
C PRO A 17 5.50 7.51 -14.23
N ILE A 18 4.73 7.06 -13.24
CA ILE A 18 5.17 6.96 -11.84
C ILE A 18 4.67 5.62 -11.31
N ALA A 19 5.62 4.77 -10.90
CA ALA A 19 5.46 3.34 -10.68
C ALA A 19 4.27 2.93 -9.80
N ALA A 20 3.19 2.47 -10.43
CA ALA A 20 2.14 1.69 -9.77
C ALA A 20 2.33 0.21 -10.16
N LEU A 21 3.03 -0.55 -9.32
CA LEU A 21 2.95 -2.02 -9.35
C LEU A 21 1.59 -2.39 -8.76
N ALA A 22 0.55 -2.47 -9.59
CA ALA A 22 -0.69 -3.12 -9.19
C ALA A 22 -0.38 -4.59 -8.86
N GLN A 23 -0.45 -4.97 -7.58
CA GLN A 23 -0.39 -6.37 -7.18
C GLN A 23 -1.67 -7.06 -7.68
N ALA A 24 -1.54 -8.26 -8.23
CA ALA A 24 -2.71 -9.07 -8.58
C ALA A 24 -3.47 -9.42 -7.29
N ILE A 25 -4.69 -8.90 -7.14
CA ILE A 25 -5.58 -9.25 -6.03
C ILE A 25 -6.44 -10.44 -6.49
N THR A 26 -6.34 -11.56 -5.77
CA THR A 26 -7.14 -12.75 -6.04
C THR A 26 -8.33 -12.77 -5.09
N TYR A 27 -9.54 -12.66 -5.65
CA TYR A 27 -10.76 -12.85 -4.89
C TYR A 27 -11.13 -14.34 -4.88
N GLU A 28 -11.52 -14.85 -3.72
CA GLU A 28 -12.00 -16.24 -3.59
C GLU A 28 -13.49 -16.27 -3.27
N TYR A 29 -14.22 -17.13 -3.97
CA TYR A 29 -15.65 -17.33 -3.76
C TYR A 29 -15.94 -18.81 -3.58
N THR A 30 -16.73 -19.15 -2.56
CA THR A 30 -17.26 -20.50 -2.35
C THR A 30 -18.76 -20.50 -2.58
N TYR A 31 -19.27 -21.64 -3.06
CA TYR A 31 -20.68 -21.82 -3.34
C TYR A 31 -21.18 -23.12 -2.71
N ASP A 32 -22.45 -23.12 -2.32
CA ASP A 32 -23.17 -24.34 -1.96
C ASP A 32 -23.52 -25.19 -3.20
N GLU A 33 -24.14 -26.33 -2.98
CA GLU A 33 -24.50 -27.30 -4.02
C GLU A 33 -25.56 -26.78 -5.01
N LEU A 34 -26.27 -25.71 -4.64
CA LEU A 34 -27.25 -25.01 -5.50
C LEU A 34 -26.61 -23.84 -6.25
N GLY A 35 -25.29 -23.65 -6.14
CA GLY A 35 -24.55 -22.57 -6.80
C GLY A 35 -24.75 -21.20 -6.14
N ARG A 36 -25.24 -21.15 -4.89
CA ARG A 36 -25.42 -19.90 -4.14
C ARG A 36 -24.14 -19.57 -3.39
N LEU A 37 -23.76 -18.30 -3.37
CA LEU A 37 -22.52 -17.81 -2.77
C LEU A 37 -22.54 -17.98 -1.25
N THR A 38 -21.63 -18.78 -0.68
CA THR A 38 -21.51 -19.00 0.77
C THR A 38 -20.41 -18.17 1.41
N ASP A 39 -19.28 -17.94 0.72
CA ASP A 39 -18.20 -17.07 1.20
C ASP A 39 -17.65 -16.23 0.05
N ALA A 40 -17.35 -14.98 0.34
CA ALA A 40 -16.60 -14.09 -0.54
C ALA A 40 -15.41 -13.54 0.25
N SER A 41 -14.20 -13.93 -0.14
CA SER A 41 -12.95 -13.51 0.45
C SER A 41 -12.26 -12.47 -0.42
N ASP A 42 -12.09 -11.27 0.16
CA ASP A 42 -11.23 -10.23 -0.37
C ASP A 42 -9.92 -10.22 0.45
N PRO A 43 -8.74 -10.36 -0.17
CA PRO A 43 -7.46 -10.27 0.53
C PRO A 43 -7.25 -8.98 1.32
N GLN A 44 -7.94 -7.89 0.96
CA GLN A 44 -7.84 -6.58 1.61
C GLN A 44 -8.95 -6.34 2.65
N ASN A 45 -10.13 -6.93 2.44
CA ASN A 45 -11.33 -6.61 3.21
C ASN A 45 -11.92 -7.81 3.97
N GLY A 46 -11.21 -8.94 4.00
CA GLY A 46 -11.60 -10.14 4.73
C GLY A 46 -12.73 -10.92 4.06
N THR A 47 -13.24 -11.92 4.78
CA THR A 47 -14.22 -12.90 4.26
C THR A 47 -15.63 -12.60 4.75
N ARG A 48 -16.54 -12.31 3.82
CA ARG A 48 -17.98 -12.25 4.08
C ARG A 48 -18.59 -13.63 3.92
N ALA A 49 -19.39 -14.06 4.89
CA ALA A 49 -20.09 -15.34 4.86
C ALA A 49 -21.60 -15.14 4.75
N TYR A 50 -22.27 -16.05 4.05
CA TYR A 50 -23.70 -16.01 3.77
C TYR A 50 -24.33 -17.37 4.07
N GLN A 51 -25.51 -17.36 4.68
CA GLN A 51 -26.36 -18.55 4.78
C GLN A 51 -27.74 -18.28 4.18
N TYR A 52 -28.37 -19.35 3.69
CA TYR A 52 -29.66 -19.30 3.04
C TYR A 52 -30.61 -20.36 3.62
N ASP A 53 -31.90 -20.06 3.61
CA ASP A 53 -32.95 -21.04 3.88
C ASP A 53 -33.19 -21.97 2.66
N PRO A 54 -34.04 -23.01 2.80
CA PRO A 54 -34.41 -23.90 1.69
C PRO A 54 -35.19 -23.21 0.55
N ALA A 55 -35.82 -22.06 0.81
CA ALA A 55 -36.53 -21.27 -0.21
C ALA A 55 -35.59 -20.35 -1.00
N GLY A 56 -34.30 -20.25 -0.61
CA GLY A 56 -33.30 -19.42 -1.28
C GLY A 56 -33.11 -18.04 -0.65
N ASN A 57 -33.82 -17.70 0.43
CA ASN A 57 -33.67 -16.41 1.08
C ASN A 57 -32.43 -16.42 1.96
N ARG A 58 -31.67 -15.32 1.92
CA ARG A 58 -30.50 -15.13 2.79
C ARG A 58 -30.96 -14.95 4.25
N THR A 59 -30.53 -15.85 5.12
CA THR A 59 -30.85 -15.82 6.57
C THR A 59 -29.78 -15.13 7.39
N THR A 60 -28.52 -15.20 6.96
CA THR A 60 -27.41 -14.52 7.63
C THR A 60 -26.46 -13.90 6.62
N MET A 61 -25.84 -12.81 7.07
CA MET A 61 -24.69 -12.20 6.41
C MET A 61 -23.73 -11.82 7.53
N THR A 62 -22.56 -12.46 7.57
CA THR A 62 -21.48 -12.02 8.44
C THR A 62 -20.71 -10.94 7.70
N ALA A 63 -20.54 -9.78 8.33
CA ALA A 63 -19.63 -8.77 7.82
C ALA A 63 -18.21 -9.33 7.87
N GLY A 64 -17.62 -9.52 6.68
CA GLY A 64 -16.20 -9.78 6.53
C GLY A 64 -15.46 -8.48 6.69
N GLY A 65 -14.56 -8.45 7.68
CA GLY A 65 -13.56 -7.40 7.95
C GLY A 65 -14.13 -6.00 8.15
N SER A 66 -13.94 -5.42 9.33
CA SER A 66 -13.94 -3.95 9.47
C SER A 66 -13.03 -3.38 8.38
N GLY A 67 -13.59 -2.56 7.49
CA GLY A 67 -12.94 -2.10 6.27
C GLY A 67 -11.69 -1.32 6.56
N ASN A 68 -10.54 -1.99 6.43
CA ASN A 68 -9.25 -1.35 6.46
C ASN A 68 -9.05 -0.54 5.18
N SER A 69 -8.84 0.75 5.31
CA SER A 69 -8.48 1.65 4.23
C SER A 69 -6.98 1.54 4.01
N ALA A 70 -6.56 1.57 2.74
CA ALA A 70 -5.13 1.66 2.46
C ALA A 70 -4.59 3.02 2.94
N PRO A 71 -3.32 3.08 3.37
CA PRO A 71 -2.70 4.32 3.78
C PRO A 71 -2.56 5.30 2.60
N ILE A 72 -2.41 6.58 2.91
CA ILE A 72 -2.15 7.64 1.93
C ILE A 72 -0.73 8.16 2.16
N ALA A 73 0.15 7.86 1.20
CA ALA A 73 1.53 8.33 1.18
C ALA A 73 1.63 9.64 0.37
N ASN A 74 2.17 10.69 0.97
CA ASN A 74 2.29 12.02 0.36
C ASN A 74 3.75 12.32 -0.02
N PRO A 75 4.00 13.02 -1.16
CA PRO A 75 5.36 13.34 -1.56
C PRO A 75 6.10 14.26 -0.59
N ASP A 76 7.42 14.07 -0.50
CA ASP A 76 8.33 14.91 0.30
C ASP A 76 9.28 15.73 -0.57
N TYR A 77 9.73 16.86 -0.04
CA TYR A 77 10.66 17.77 -0.71
C TYR A 77 11.76 18.19 0.26
N ILE A 78 13.02 17.94 -0.11
CA ILE A 78 14.18 18.33 0.69
C ILE A 78 15.23 19.05 -0.13
N THR A 79 15.92 19.99 0.51
CA THR A 79 17.11 20.64 -0.05
C THR A 79 18.30 20.40 0.87
N LEU A 80 19.31 19.70 0.36
CA LEU A 80 20.54 19.40 1.07
C LEU A 80 21.52 20.55 0.90
N SER A 81 21.89 21.17 2.01
CA SER A 81 22.95 22.17 2.04
C SER A 81 24.31 21.49 2.17
N PRO A 82 25.38 22.04 1.57
CA PRO A 82 26.73 21.46 1.62
C PRO A 82 27.32 21.38 3.04
N LEU A 83 26.68 22.02 4.02
CA LEU A 83 27.05 21.94 5.44
C LEU A 83 26.61 20.63 6.10
N TYR A 84 25.57 19.96 5.58
CA TYR A 84 25.08 18.72 6.15
C TYR A 84 25.81 17.53 5.54
N ARG A 85 26.56 16.82 6.38
CA ARG A 85 27.14 15.51 6.02
C ARG A 85 26.04 14.47 5.81
N THR A 86 24.96 14.56 6.59
CA THR A 86 23.77 13.71 6.54
C THR A 86 22.54 14.52 6.94
N PHE A 87 21.43 14.32 6.24
CA PHE A 87 20.12 14.86 6.60
C PHE A 87 19.20 13.72 7.03
N THR A 88 18.51 13.86 8.16
CA THR A 88 17.52 12.88 8.63
C THR A 88 16.12 13.36 8.27
N LEU A 89 15.43 12.59 7.43
CA LEU A 89 14.05 12.81 7.01
C LEU A 89 13.11 11.85 7.76
N ASN A 90 12.03 12.38 8.34
CA ASN A 90 10.86 11.59 8.69
C ASN A 90 9.81 11.77 7.58
N PRO A 91 9.71 10.84 6.61
CA PRO A 91 8.77 10.97 5.51
C PRO A 91 7.31 10.76 5.97
N LEU A 92 7.09 10.05 7.08
CA LEU A 92 5.73 9.77 7.58
C LEU A 92 5.03 11.01 8.16
N ALA A 93 5.71 12.16 8.23
CA ALA A 93 5.18 13.35 8.88
C ALA A 93 3.94 13.93 8.18
N ASN A 94 3.79 13.69 6.87
CA ASN A 94 2.64 14.11 6.07
C ASN A 94 1.82 12.92 5.55
N ASP A 95 2.14 11.70 5.96
CA ASP A 95 1.39 10.50 5.59
C ASP A 95 0.22 10.27 6.54
N SER A 96 -0.79 9.53 6.10
CA SER A 96 -1.98 9.28 6.91
C SER A 96 -2.63 7.94 6.61
N ASP A 97 -3.46 7.50 7.55
CA ASP A 97 -4.35 6.36 7.38
C ASP A 97 -5.75 6.79 7.82
N ALA A 98 -6.79 6.40 7.07
CA ALA A 98 -8.16 6.84 7.34
C ALA A 98 -8.78 6.16 8.57
N ASP A 99 -8.30 4.97 8.91
CA ASP A 99 -8.70 4.20 10.09
C ASP A 99 -7.82 4.52 11.30
N GLY A 100 -6.74 5.28 11.08
CA GLY A 100 -5.79 5.69 12.11
C GLY A 100 -4.77 4.61 12.45
N ASP A 101 -4.59 3.63 11.55
CA ASP A 101 -3.62 2.57 11.76
C ASP A 101 -2.16 3.11 11.73
N PRO A 102 -1.25 2.58 12.57
CA PRO A 102 0.13 3.03 12.59
C PRO A 102 0.87 2.72 11.29
N LEU A 103 1.55 3.73 10.74
CA LEU A 103 2.30 3.60 9.49
C LEU A 103 3.77 3.19 9.72
N THR A 104 4.26 2.30 8.87
CA THR A 104 5.66 1.85 8.88
C THR A 104 6.25 1.82 7.48
N ILE A 105 7.54 2.15 7.34
CA ILE A 105 8.23 2.07 6.05
C ILE A 105 8.64 0.62 5.80
N VAL A 106 8.22 0.04 4.68
CA VAL A 106 8.50 -1.37 4.34
C VAL A 106 9.55 -1.52 3.24
N SER A 107 9.64 -0.59 2.29
CA SER A 107 10.66 -0.62 1.23
C SER A 107 11.02 0.79 0.74
N PHE A 108 12.16 0.91 0.03
CA PHE A 108 12.59 2.15 -0.62
C PHE A 108 13.54 1.86 -1.78
N THR A 109 13.69 2.82 -2.69
CA THR A 109 14.63 2.76 -3.83
C THR A 109 15.89 3.59 -3.59
N SER A 110 16.91 3.42 -4.44
CA SER A 110 18.13 4.23 -4.37
C SER A 110 17.92 5.64 -4.93
N LEU A 111 18.74 6.58 -4.47
CA LEU A 111 18.82 7.95 -4.98
C LEU A 111 19.99 8.07 -5.96
N SER A 112 19.76 8.65 -7.14
CA SER A 112 20.79 8.78 -8.19
C SER A 112 21.87 9.84 -7.89
N ILE A 113 21.56 10.82 -7.05
CA ILE A 113 22.45 11.94 -6.68
C ILE A 113 22.99 11.80 -5.25
N GLY A 114 23.22 10.58 -4.79
CA GLY A 114 23.69 10.35 -3.43
C GLY A 114 23.40 8.95 -2.90
N HIS A 115 23.19 8.87 -1.60
CA HIS A 115 22.88 7.63 -0.89
C HIS A 115 21.75 7.87 0.12
N VAL A 116 20.82 6.91 0.21
CA VAL A 116 19.77 6.85 1.23
C VAL A 116 19.94 5.59 2.08
N THR A 117 20.01 5.72 3.40
CA THR A 117 19.89 4.58 4.33
C THR A 117 18.62 4.72 5.16
N ARG A 118 17.93 3.61 5.45
CA ARG A 118 16.78 3.58 6.35
C ARG A 118 17.24 3.32 7.79
N ASN A 119 16.73 4.11 8.74
CA ASN A 119 16.86 3.90 10.18
C ASN A 119 15.47 3.90 10.82
N GLY A 120 14.87 2.70 10.96
CA GLY A 120 13.46 2.58 11.37
C GLY A 120 12.52 3.24 10.35
N ASN A 121 11.70 4.18 10.82
CA ASN A 121 10.78 4.97 9.99
C ASN A 121 11.38 6.31 9.52
N THR A 122 12.70 6.46 9.57
CA THR A 122 13.40 7.65 9.08
C THR A 122 14.42 7.28 8.01
N PHE A 123 14.77 8.25 7.17
CA PHE A 123 15.85 8.14 6.19
C PHE A 123 17.01 9.05 6.54
N ASN A 124 18.22 8.50 6.48
CA ASN A 124 19.45 9.27 6.49
C ASN A 124 19.93 9.43 5.05
N ILE A 125 20.00 10.68 4.59
CA ILE A 125 20.23 11.05 3.20
C ILE A 125 21.54 11.83 3.10
N VAL A 126 22.40 11.40 2.19
CA VAL A 126 23.65 12.07 1.84
C VAL A 126 23.62 12.36 0.36
N GLY A 127 23.70 13.63 -0.03
CA GLY A 127 23.72 14.06 -1.43
C GLY A 127 25.13 14.14 -2.00
N THR A 128 25.24 14.22 -3.33
CA THR A 128 26.46 14.61 -4.02
C THR A 128 26.83 16.06 -3.73
N PHE A 129 28.11 16.41 -3.89
CA PHE A 129 28.55 17.79 -3.82
C PHE A 129 28.11 18.58 -5.06
N GLY A 130 27.68 19.83 -4.84
CA GLY A 130 27.26 20.76 -5.87
C GLY A 130 25.81 20.57 -6.33
N PRO A 131 25.31 21.43 -7.23
CA PRO A 131 23.92 21.43 -7.65
C PRO A 131 23.53 20.16 -8.41
N ALA A 132 22.55 19.44 -7.89
CA ALA A 132 21.97 18.25 -8.51
C ALA A 132 20.51 18.08 -8.07
N SER A 133 19.75 17.27 -8.82
CA SER A 133 18.39 16.87 -8.45
C SER A 133 18.16 15.41 -8.75
N GLY A 134 17.44 14.74 -7.86
CA GLY A 134 17.09 13.34 -8.02
C GLY A 134 15.94 12.98 -7.10
N THR A 135 15.49 11.74 -7.25
CA THR A 135 14.35 11.21 -6.51
C THR A 135 14.67 9.82 -6.00
N PHE A 136 13.99 9.44 -4.93
CA PHE A 136 13.78 8.04 -4.56
C PHE A 136 12.34 7.87 -4.11
N THR A 137 11.88 6.62 -4.05
CA THR A 137 10.54 6.27 -3.58
C THR A 137 10.63 5.47 -2.28
N TYR A 138 9.58 5.54 -1.47
CA TYR A 138 9.38 4.68 -0.31
C TYR A 138 7.96 4.13 -0.28
N THR A 139 7.80 2.94 0.29
CA THR A 139 6.49 2.30 0.50
C THR A 139 6.21 2.20 2.00
N ILE A 140 4.99 2.58 2.39
CA ILE A 140 4.46 2.47 3.75
C ILE A 140 3.42 1.36 3.83
N ALA A 141 3.28 0.76 5.01
CA ALA A 141 2.26 -0.23 5.34
C ALA A 141 1.57 0.11 6.67
N ASP A 142 0.30 -0.23 6.77
CA ASP A 142 -0.58 -0.07 7.95
C ASP A 142 -0.55 -1.27 8.92
N GLY A 143 0.13 -2.37 8.55
CA GLY A 143 0.13 -3.62 9.32
C GLY A 143 -1.18 -4.42 9.27
N LYS A 144 -2.14 -3.98 8.45
CA LYS A 144 -3.47 -4.57 8.21
C LYS A 144 -3.65 -5.07 6.78
N GLY A 145 -2.69 -4.78 5.90
CA GLY A 145 -2.63 -5.27 4.52
C GLY A 145 -2.65 -4.16 3.48
N GLY A 146 -2.92 -2.92 3.88
CA GLY A 146 -2.81 -1.75 3.03
C GLY A 146 -1.38 -1.25 2.90
N GLN A 147 -1.04 -0.80 1.70
CA GLN A 147 0.26 -0.20 1.39
C GLN A 147 0.09 0.99 0.44
N ALA A 148 0.99 1.95 0.53
CA ALA A 148 1.07 3.09 -0.39
C ALA A 148 2.51 3.50 -0.63
N THR A 149 2.77 4.15 -1.77
CA THR A 149 4.13 4.57 -2.18
C THR A 149 4.14 6.06 -2.47
N ALA A 150 5.16 6.76 -1.96
CA ALA A 150 5.40 8.17 -2.25
C ALA A 150 6.82 8.40 -2.78
N THR A 151 7.00 9.58 -3.38
CA THR A 151 8.27 10.04 -3.94
C THR A 151 8.86 11.13 -3.06
N VAL A 152 10.16 11.02 -2.77
CA VAL A 152 10.94 12.10 -2.17
C VAL A 152 11.74 12.79 -3.26
N TYR A 153 11.56 14.11 -3.39
CA TYR A 153 12.31 14.97 -4.28
C TYR A 153 13.48 15.60 -3.52
N VAL A 154 14.70 15.37 -4.04
CA VAL A 154 15.94 15.82 -3.40
C VAL A 154 16.67 16.79 -4.32
N THR A 155 17.02 17.95 -3.80
CA THR A 155 17.92 18.92 -4.45
C THR A 155 19.14 19.17 -3.58
N THR A 156 20.34 19.21 -4.18
CA THR A 156 21.58 19.64 -3.51
C THR A 156 21.95 21.05 -3.96
N ARG A 157 22.62 21.82 -3.09
CA ARG A 157 23.12 23.17 -3.40
C ARG A 157 24.63 23.21 -3.52
#